data_AF-A0A1R1FS54-F1
#
_entry.id   AF-A0A1R1FS54-F1
#
_cell.length_a   1.000
_cell.length_b   1.000
_cell.length_c   1.000
_cell.angle_alpha   90.00
_cell.angle_beta   90.00
_cell.angle_gamma   90.00
#
_symmetry.space_group_name_H-M   'P 1'
#
loop_
_entity.id
_entity.type
_entity.pdbx_description
1 polymer ?
#
loop_
_entity_poly.entity_id
_entity_poly.type
_entity_poly.pdbx_seq_one_letter_code
_entity_poly.pdbx_strand_id
1 'polypeptide(L)'
;MEENHQHNQHEGNEELQQRNLIQHINDRSLKAVVIGLGYVGLPMAVEIAQAGYQVHGIDIDTSKVAKLNAGNSYVIGIEDDVVQSLMQAGLFTASTDYAAVAQANVIVICVPTPLTAEHQPDISYISAAVDGMTPYLQEGSLVILESTTYPGTTEERVKQPIEVANGWRAGEQFYVCYSPERVDPGSVHYGVKNTPKIIGGSTPACLNYGKQFYGSFLNEVVPVSSTTVAETAKLFENTFRSVNIALVNELTPACEQMGVNIWEVLNAAATKPFGYMPFYPGPGIGGHCIPIDPIYLSWAANRQGSELQFIQLADATNRQMPERVVKRASELLEQNGVTVRGARIVLAGMAYKKDIDDLRESPALDVFRLLSAAGADVVFTDPMVPVFLKDDGTVLHSCPAVPELWTGADLVIITTDHSAFDYQEMADHAKLIFDTRNATAGCHGGNIVVMGQPIHRVKTGETYGES
;
A
#
# COMPACT_ATOMS: atom_id res chain seq x y z
N MET A 1 0.93 37.00 40.07
CA MET A 1 -0.44 36.55 40.44
C MET A 1 -1.25 36.16 39.21
N GLU A 2 -1.11 36.86 38.07
CA GLU A 2 -1.77 36.47 36.81
C GLU A 2 -1.28 35.13 36.22
N GLU A 3 0.03 34.84 36.25
CA GLU A 3 0.56 33.55 35.78
C GLU A 3 0.03 32.34 36.57
N ASN A 4 -0.11 32.45 37.90
CA ASN A 4 -0.70 31.39 38.72
C ASN A 4 -2.21 31.21 38.50
N HIS A 5 -2.92 32.25 38.03
CA HIS A 5 -4.35 32.13 37.67
C HIS A 5 -4.54 31.47 36.31
N GLN A 6 -3.69 31.78 35.33
CA GLN A 6 -3.72 31.10 34.02
C GLN A 6 -3.32 29.63 34.12
N HIS A 7 -2.32 29.30 34.95
CA HIS A 7 -1.89 27.92 35.15
C HIS A 7 -2.97 27.04 35.80
N ASN A 8 -3.61 27.53 36.88
CA ASN A 8 -4.71 26.80 37.54
C ASN A 8 -5.98 26.66 36.68
N GLN A 9 -6.26 27.62 35.79
CA GLN A 9 -7.38 27.52 34.85
C GLN A 9 -7.11 26.51 33.73
N HIS A 10 -5.86 26.42 33.28
CA HIS A 10 -5.46 25.46 32.24
C HIS A 10 -5.52 24.01 32.74
N GLU A 11 -5.00 23.73 33.95
CA GLU A 11 -5.07 22.39 34.57
C GLU A 11 -6.53 21.95 34.79
N GLY A 12 -7.41 22.85 35.24
CA GLY A 12 -8.82 22.55 35.44
C GLY A 12 -9.60 22.22 34.15
N ASN A 13 -9.21 22.82 33.02
CA ASN A 13 -9.86 22.58 31.73
C ASN A 13 -9.40 21.25 31.11
N GLU A 14 -8.10 20.92 31.22
CA GLU A 14 -7.56 19.62 30.78
C GLU A 14 -8.19 18.44 31.54
N GLU A 15 -8.33 18.55 32.87
CA GLU A 15 -9.00 17.51 33.66
C GLU A 15 -10.47 17.32 33.26
N LEU A 16 -11.19 18.41 32.96
CA LEU A 16 -12.59 18.35 32.56
C LEU A 16 -12.74 17.69 31.18
N GLN A 17 -11.92 18.07 30.21
CA GLN A 17 -11.94 17.49 28.87
C GLN A 17 -11.55 16.00 28.89
N GLN A 18 -10.57 15.62 29.72
CA GLN A 18 -10.22 14.22 29.92
C GLN A 18 -11.37 13.41 30.54
N ARG A 19 -12.09 13.96 31.52
CA ARG A 19 -13.27 13.31 32.11
C ARG A 19 -14.39 13.13 31.08
N ASN A 20 -14.65 14.15 30.26
CA ASN A 20 -15.65 14.08 29.20
C ASN A 20 -15.31 13.01 28.17
N LEU A 21 -14.04 12.93 27.74
CA LEU A 21 -13.57 11.89 26.83
C LEU A 21 -13.77 10.49 27.40
N ILE A 22 -13.30 10.26 28.64
CA ILE A 22 -13.44 8.96 29.31
C ILE A 22 -14.91 8.57 29.43
N GLN A 23 -15.77 9.53 29.74
CA GLN A 23 -17.21 9.30 29.79
C GLN A 23 -17.76 8.88 28.41
N HIS A 24 -17.45 9.63 27.35
CA HIS A 24 -17.90 9.31 25.99
C HIS A 24 -17.37 7.97 25.47
N ILE A 25 -16.17 7.56 25.90
CA ILE A 25 -15.61 6.24 25.61
C ILE A 25 -16.41 5.16 26.37
N ASN A 26 -16.63 5.35 27.67
CA ASN A 26 -17.29 4.35 28.52
C ASN A 26 -18.75 4.10 28.15
N ASP A 27 -19.48 5.15 27.76
CA ASP A 27 -20.90 5.05 27.38
C ASP A 27 -21.12 4.91 25.87
N ARG A 28 -20.04 4.84 25.08
CA ARG A 28 -20.06 4.73 23.61
C ARG A 28 -20.80 5.88 22.91
N SER A 29 -20.83 7.07 23.52
CA SER A 29 -21.48 8.25 22.94
C SER A 29 -20.57 9.10 22.06
N LEU A 30 -19.28 8.77 21.92
CA LEU A 30 -18.41 9.43 20.93
C LEU A 30 -18.99 9.29 19.51
N LYS A 31 -18.98 10.40 18.79
CA LYS A 31 -19.30 10.47 17.36
C LYS A 31 -18.04 10.72 16.56
N ALA A 32 -17.79 9.88 15.57
CA ALA A 32 -16.66 10.01 14.67
C ALA A 32 -17.11 10.43 13.27
N VAL A 33 -16.30 11.23 12.60
CA VAL A 33 -16.37 11.48 11.17
C VAL A 33 -15.12 10.91 10.51
N VAL A 34 -15.28 10.20 9.40
CA VAL A 34 -14.16 9.72 8.59
C VAL A 34 -14.23 10.35 7.20
N ILE A 35 -13.23 11.14 6.83
CA ILE A 35 -13.16 11.88 5.56
C ILE A 35 -12.28 11.09 4.57
N GLY A 36 -12.85 10.68 3.45
CA GLY A 36 -12.24 9.81 2.45
C GLY A 36 -12.58 8.35 2.72
N LEU A 37 -13.53 7.79 1.98
CA LEU A 37 -14.03 6.42 2.14
C LEU A 37 -13.34 5.47 1.17
N GLY A 38 -12.03 5.64 1.00
CA GLY A 38 -11.20 4.73 0.22
C GLY A 38 -10.82 3.45 0.97
N TYR A 39 -9.78 2.79 0.49
CA TYR A 39 -9.23 1.56 1.07
C TYR A 39 -8.65 1.72 2.48
N VAL A 40 -8.48 2.95 2.98
CA VAL A 40 -8.08 3.25 4.36
C VAL A 40 -9.28 3.66 5.21
N GLY A 41 -10.01 4.68 4.77
CA GLY A 41 -11.05 5.28 5.59
C GLY A 41 -12.30 4.42 5.75
N LEU A 42 -12.71 3.63 4.74
CA LEU A 42 -13.87 2.75 4.92
C LEU A 42 -13.60 1.62 5.94
N PRO A 43 -12.46 0.89 5.90
CA PRO A 43 -12.10 -0.03 6.98
C PRO A 43 -12.04 0.61 8.36
N MET A 44 -11.46 1.81 8.48
CA MET A 44 -11.41 2.52 9.75
C MET A 44 -12.81 2.89 10.25
N ALA A 45 -13.68 3.40 9.37
CA ALA A 45 -15.07 3.72 9.71
C ALA A 45 -15.85 2.49 10.17
N VAL A 46 -15.66 1.35 9.50
CA VAL A 46 -16.25 0.06 9.88
C VAL A 46 -15.76 -0.40 11.24
N GLU A 47 -14.45 -0.34 11.52
CA GLU A 47 -13.91 -0.76 12.83
C GLU A 47 -14.44 0.14 13.97
N ILE A 48 -14.49 1.46 13.76
CA ILE A 48 -15.04 2.39 14.75
C ILE A 48 -16.53 2.08 15.01
N ALA A 49 -17.30 1.82 13.95
CA ALA A 49 -18.72 1.48 14.07
C ALA A 49 -18.94 0.12 14.75
N GLN A 50 -18.13 -0.90 14.43
CA GLN A 50 -18.17 -2.21 15.09
C GLN A 50 -17.82 -2.15 16.58
N ALA A 51 -17.03 -1.15 16.99
CA ALA A 51 -16.76 -0.89 18.41
C ALA A 51 -17.95 -0.26 19.16
N GLY A 52 -19.03 0.08 18.45
CA GLY A 52 -20.27 0.63 18.99
C GLY A 52 -20.38 2.16 18.93
N TYR A 53 -19.44 2.85 18.27
CA TYR A 53 -19.50 4.30 18.10
C TYR A 53 -20.32 4.68 16.87
N GLN A 54 -20.92 5.88 16.89
CA GLN A 54 -21.58 6.42 15.70
C GLN A 54 -20.55 7.02 14.76
N VAL A 55 -20.60 6.62 13.49
CA VAL A 55 -19.67 7.06 12.45
C VAL A 55 -20.43 7.67 11.28
N HIS A 56 -19.99 8.85 10.85
CA HIS A 56 -20.41 9.47 9.61
C HIS A 56 -19.23 9.52 8.62
N GLY A 57 -19.36 8.81 7.51
CA GLY A 57 -18.40 8.86 6.41
C GLY A 57 -18.64 10.06 5.50
N ILE A 58 -17.57 10.74 5.10
CA ILE A 58 -17.60 11.81 4.11
C ILE A 58 -16.72 11.41 2.93
N ASP A 59 -17.25 11.41 1.71
CA ASP A 59 -16.44 11.30 0.49
C ASP A 59 -17.00 12.26 -0.56
N ILE A 60 -16.11 12.83 -1.39
CA ILE A 60 -16.52 13.73 -2.48
C ILE A 60 -17.12 12.95 -3.66
N ASP A 61 -16.83 11.66 -3.76
CA ASP A 61 -17.35 10.78 -4.79
C ASP A 61 -18.78 10.35 -4.45
N THR A 62 -19.74 11.04 -5.06
CA THR A 62 -21.18 10.73 -4.95
C THR A 62 -21.53 9.28 -5.29
N SER A 63 -20.77 8.61 -6.17
CA SER A 63 -20.99 7.21 -6.54
C SER A 63 -20.68 6.27 -5.38
N LYS A 64 -19.56 6.49 -4.69
CA LYS A 64 -19.18 5.73 -3.49
C LYS A 64 -20.21 5.90 -2.38
N VAL A 65 -20.60 7.15 -2.11
CA VAL A 65 -21.62 7.47 -1.10
C VAL A 65 -22.94 6.78 -1.42
N ALA A 66 -23.39 6.82 -2.68
CA ALA A 66 -24.63 6.16 -3.09
C ALA A 66 -24.58 4.63 -2.92
N LYS A 67 -23.45 3.99 -3.26
CA LYS A 67 -23.24 2.54 -3.06
C LYS A 67 -23.30 2.17 -1.59
N LEU A 68 -22.58 2.89 -0.73
CA LEU A 68 -22.57 2.64 0.71
C LEU A 68 -23.94 2.85 1.34
N ASN A 69 -24.66 3.91 0.97
CA ASN A 69 -26.01 4.15 1.47
C ASN A 69 -27.04 3.13 0.96
N ALA A 70 -26.72 2.39 -0.11
CA ALA A 70 -27.47 1.22 -0.56
C ALA A 70 -27.01 -0.10 0.10
N GLY A 71 -26.06 -0.03 1.04
CA GLY A 71 -25.52 -1.19 1.75
C GLY A 71 -24.53 -2.02 0.93
N ASN A 72 -23.89 -1.44 -0.09
CA ASN A 72 -22.93 -2.14 -0.94
C ASN A 72 -21.52 -1.57 -0.73
N SER A 73 -20.58 -2.44 -0.38
CA SER A 73 -19.16 -2.15 -0.32
C SER A 73 -18.52 -2.18 -1.70
N TYR A 74 -17.43 -1.44 -1.86
CA TYR A 74 -16.55 -1.48 -3.02
C TYR A 74 -15.09 -1.67 -2.61
N VAL A 75 -14.84 -1.89 -1.31
CA VAL A 75 -13.50 -2.13 -0.75
C VAL A 75 -13.40 -3.60 -0.40
N ILE A 76 -12.35 -4.24 -0.92
CA ILE A 76 -12.06 -5.65 -0.69
C ILE A 76 -11.81 -5.88 0.81
N GLY A 77 -12.35 -6.99 1.33
CA GLY A 77 -12.27 -7.34 2.74
C GLY A 77 -13.37 -6.69 3.60
N ILE A 78 -14.29 -5.95 3.01
CA ILE A 78 -15.51 -5.47 3.66
C ILE A 78 -16.70 -5.98 2.86
N GLU A 79 -17.40 -6.95 3.42
CA GLU A 79 -18.59 -7.54 2.84
C GLU A 79 -19.81 -6.61 2.97
N ASP A 80 -20.75 -6.72 2.04
CA ASP A 80 -21.98 -5.90 2.00
C ASP A 80 -22.82 -6.07 3.27
N ASP A 81 -22.87 -7.28 3.83
CA ASP A 81 -23.65 -7.62 5.03
C ASP A 81 -23.13 -6.87 6.28
N VAL A 82 -21.82 -6.62 6.37
CA VAL A 82 -21.20 -5.82 7.43
C VAL A 82 -21.68 -4.37 7.34
N VAL A 83 -21.62 -3.77 6.15
CA VAL A 83 -22.08 -2.38 5.93
C VAL A 83 -23.57 -2.26 6.25
N GLN A 84 -24.38 -3.17 5.74
CA GLN A 84 -25.84 -3.20 5.98
C GLN A 84 -26.17 -3.32 7.47
N SER A 85 -25.48 -4.21 8.19
CA SER A 85 -25.71 -4.41 9.62
C SER A 85 -25.40 -3.16 10.44
N LEU A 86 -24.29 -2.47 10.13
CA LEU A 86 -23.90 -1.23 10.82
C LEU A 86 -24.88 -0.07 10.53
N MET A 87 -25.37 0.02 9.29
CA MET A 87 -26.39 1.01 8.94
C MET A 87 -27.72 0.74 9.63
N GLN A 88 -28.18 -0.52 9.68
CA GLN A 88 -29.42 -0.91 10.37
C GLN A 88 -29.33 -0.65 11.88
N ALA A 89 -28.15 -0.80 12.46
CA ALA A 89 -27.87 -0.45 13.86
C ALA A 89 -27.80 1.07 14.11
N GLY A 90 -27.81 1.91 13.06
CA GLY A 90 -27.66 3.36 13.17
C GLY A 90 -26.23 3.80 13.54
N LEU A 91 -25.24 2.93 13.32
CA LEU A 91 -23.84 3.17 13.66
C LEU A 91 -23.02 3.72 12.49
N PHE A 92 -23.49 3.56 11.26
CA PHE A 92 -22.81 4.07 10.06
C PHE A 92 -23.76 4.78 9.12
N THR A 93 -23.32 5.94 8.62
CA THR A 93 -23.98 6.71 7.54
C THR A 93 -22.92 7.35 6.67
N ALA A 94 -23.23 7.68 5.41
CA ALA A 94 -22.30 8.39 4.53
C ALA A 94 -22.95 9.55 3.78
N SER A 95 -22.21 10.64 3.56
CA SER A 95 -22.64 11.76 2.73
C SER A 95 -21.45 12.45 2.05
N THR A 96 -21.72 13.50 1.28
CA THR A 96 -20.70 14.42 0.74
C THR A 96 -20.59 15.71 1.57
N ASP A 97 -21.36 15.84 2.65
CA ASP A 97 -21.55 17.10 3.38
C ASP A 97 -20.73 17.16 4.66
N TYR A 98 -19.90 18.20 4.77
CA TYR A 98 -19.08 18.48 5.95
C TYR A 98 -19.88 18.96 7.16
N ALA A 99 -21.16 19.32 7.02
CA ALA A 99 -21.99 19.73 8.15
C ALA A 99 -22.08 18.67 9.26
N ALA A 100 -21.86 17.39 8.95
CA ALA A 100 -21.80 16.31 9.94
C ALA A 100 -20.68 16.50 10.98
N VAL A 101 -19.61 17.22 10.64
CA VAL A 101 -18.50 17.54 11.55
C VAL A 101 -18.96 18.35 12.76
N ALA A 102 -20.03 19.15 12.64
CA ALA A 102 -20.56 19.95 13.74
C ALA A 102 -21.06 19.14 14.94
N GLN A 103 -21.26 17.83 14.77
CA GLN A 103 -21.69 16.91 15.81
C GLN A 103 -20.60 15.89 16.20
N ALA A 104 -19.42 15.97 15.59
CA ALA A 104 -18.35 14.99 15.78
C ALA A 104 -17.46 15.37 16.97
N ASN A 105 -17.03 14.34 17.72
CA ASN A 105 -15.97 14.47 18.70
C ASN A 105 -14.60 14.15 18.10
N VAL A 106 -14.57 13.24 17.12
CA VAL A 106 -13.35 12.78 16.45
C VAL A 106 -13.53 12.89 14.94
N ILE A 107 -12.51 13.41 14.26
CA ILE A 107 -12.46 13.52 12.80
C ILE A 107 -11.18 12.81 12.33
N VAL A 108 -11.34 11.82 11.47
CA VAL A 108 -10.25 11.02 10.91
C VAL A 108 -10.13 11.34 9.41
N ILE A 109 -8.96 11.81 8.97
CA ILE A 109 -8.70 12.19 7.58
C ILE A 109 -7.94 11.07 6.87
N CYS A 110 -8.60 10.45 5.88
CA CYS A 110 -8.15 9.30 5.10
C CYS A 110 -8.24 9.55 3.58
N VAL A 111 -8.00 10.80 3.15
CA VAL A 111 -8.05 11.20 1.74
C VAL A 111 -6.82 10.77 0.94
N PRO A 112 -6.90 10.64 -0.38
CA PRO A 112 -5.76 10.29 -1.23
C PRO A 112 -4.60 11.27 -1.13
N THR A 113 -3.37 10.78 -1.29
CA THR A 113 -2.13 11.58 -1.33
C THR A 113 -1.27 11.19 -2.53
N PRO A 114 -1.72 11.52 -3.76
CA PRO A 114 -1.00 11.13 -4.97
C PRO A 114 0.30 11.93 -5.14
N LEU A 115 1.00 11.66 -6.24
CA LEU A 115 2.06 12.51 -6.75
C LEU A 115 1.53 13.37 -7.90
N THR A 116 2.07 14.58 -8.06
CA THR A 116 1.87 15.40 -9.26
C THR A 116 2.59 14.80 -10.47
N ALA A 117 2.35 15.35 -11.66
CA ALA A 117 3.08 14.96 -12.88
C ALA A 117 4.61 15.13 -12.75
N GLU A 118 5.04 16.10 -11.94
CA GLU A 118 6.44 16.36 -11.60
C GLU A 118 6.97 15.47 -10.48
N HIS A 119 6.24 14.42 -10.09
CA HIS A 119 6.59 13.46 -9.03
C HIS A 119 6.78 14.12 -7.66
N GLN A 120 5.97 15.14 -7.35
CA GLN A 120 5.96 15.80 -6.05
C GLN A 120 4.73 15.41 -5.23
N PRO A 121 4.81 15.41 -3.88
CA PRO A 121 3.64 15.21 -3.03
C PRO A 121 2.48 16.16 -3.36
N ASP A 122 1.31 15.61 -3.68
CA ASP A 122 0.08 16.39 -3.84
C ASP A 122 -0.74 16.38 -2.54
N ILE A 123 -0.68 17.49 -1.82
CA ILE A 123 -1.39 17.69 -0.55
C ILE A 123 -2.77 18.34 -0.71
N SER A 124 -3.22 18.62 -1.94
CA SER A 124 -4.47 19.35 -2.20
C SER A 124 -5.69 18.70 -1.57
N TYR A 125 -5.75 17.37 -1.54
CA TYR A 125 -6.83 16.60 -0.93
C TYR A 125 -6.88 16.78 0.61
N ILE A 126 -5.72 16.78 1.28
CA ILE A 126 -5.65 17.03 2.73
C ILE A 126 -6.10 18.47 3.02
N SER A 127 -5.59 19.44 2.26
CA SER A 127 -5.99 20.84 2.41
C SER A 127 -7.49 21.04 2.19
N ALA A 128 -8.06 20.43 1.14
CA ALA A 128 -9.50 20.50 0.88
C ALA A 128 -10.34 19.86 1.99
N ALA A 129 -9.88 18.75 2.58
CA ALA A 129 -10.55 18.13 3.72
C ALA A 129 -10.53 19.04 4.96
N VAL A 130 -9.38 19.65 5.24
CA VAL A 130 -9.21 20.62 6.35
C VAL A 130 -10.12 21.83 6.13
N ASP A 131 -10.06 22.46 4.96
CA ASP A 131 -10.88 23.60 4.60
C ASP A 131 -12.39 23.29 4.69
N GLY A 132 -12.80 22.09 4.28
CA GLY A 132 -14.19 21.63 4.34
C GLY A 132 -14.69 21.42 5.77
N MET A 133 -13.86 20.85 6.66
CA MET A 133 -14.27 20.53 8.03
C MET A 133 -14.13 21.70 9.01
N THR A 134 -13.16 22.61 8.80
CA THR A 134 -12.83 23.69 9.75
C THR A 134 -14.04 24.57 10.13
N PRO A 135 -14.93 24.99 9.22
CA PRO A 135 -16.10 25.82 9.57
C PRO A 135 -17.09 25.15 10.53
N TYR A 136 -17.06 23.82 10.64
CA TYR A 136 -17.98 23.04 11.46
C TYR A 136 -17.31 22.50 12.72
N LEU A 137 -15.99 22.60 12.83
CA LEU A 137 -15.23 22.04 13.94
C LEU A 137 -15.67 22.69 15.27
N GLN A 138 -15.78 21.88 16.32
CA GLN A 138 -16.17 22.32 17.66
C GLN A 138 -14.98 22.28 18.62
N GLU A 139 -14.98 23.12 19.66
CA GLU A 139 -13.99 22.99 20.74
C GLU A 139 -14.08 21.60 21.40
N GLY A 140 -12.94 21.04 21.77
CA GLY A 140 -12.79 19.68 22.29
C GLY A 140 -12.67 18.59 21.23
N SER A 141 -12.77 18.93 19.94
CA SER A 141 -12.65 17.95 18.84
C SER A 141 -11.22 17.41 18.72
N LEU A 142 -11.10 16.11 18.43
CA LEU A 142 -9.85 15.47 18.03
C LEU A 142 -9.82 15.30 16.52
N VAL A 143 -8.78 15.83 15.87
CA VAL A 143 -8.48 15.63 14.45
C VAL A 143 -7.30 14.67 14.31
N ILE A 144 -7.46 13.63 13.51
CA ILE A 144 -6.41 12.64 13.25
C ILE A 144 -6.16 12.55 11.75
N LEU A 145 -4.93 12.82 11.33
CA LEU A 145 -4.51 12.57 9.96
C LEU A 145 -3.98 11.12 9.85
N GLU A 146 -4.59 10.32 8.98
CA GLU A 146 -4.12 8.97 8.65
C GLU A 146 -3.56 8.83 7.24
N SER A 147 -3.92 9.76 6.35
CA SER A 147 -3.36 9.82 4.99
C SER A 147 -1.83 9.87 5.04
N THR A 148 -1.18 8.95 4.32
CA THR A 148 0.28 8.92 4.22
C THR A 148 0.78 10.24 3.66
N THR A 149 1.73 10.86 4.35
CA THR A 149 2.25 12.18 3.96
C THR A 149 3.70 12.39 4.40
N TYR A 150 4.28 13.54 4.03
CA TYR A 150 5.66 13.91 4.37
C TYR A 150 5.77 14.46 5.80
N PRO A 151 6.95 14.31 6.46
CA PRO A 151 7.16 14.82 7.81
C PRO A 151 6.97 16.34 7.90
N GLY A 152 6.07 16.78 8.78
CA GLY A 152 5.67 18.18 8.99
C GLY A 152 4.27 18.51 8.47
N THR A 153 3.63 17.63 7.69
CA THR A 153 2.31 17.92 7.09
C THR A 153 1.23 18.15 8.14
N THR A 154 1.17 17.34 9.19
CA THR A 154 0.16 17.47 10.24
C THR A 154 0.25 18.82 10.93
N GLU A 155 1.47 19.32 11.17
CA GLU A 155 1.69 20.63 11.77
C GLU A 155 1.35 21.77 10.80
N GLU A 156 1.86 21.71 9.56
CA GLU A 156 1.77 22.78 8.56
C GLU A 156 0.39 22.89 7.90
N ARG A 157 -0.27 21.75 7.68
CA ARG A 157 -1.46 21.63 6.80
C ARG A 157 -2.73 21.24 7.52
N VAL A 158 -2.65 20.78 8.76
CA VAL A 158 -3.83 20.46 9.58
C VAL A 158 -3.90 21.40 10.78
N LYS A 159 -2.88 21.39 11.65
CA LYS A 159 -2.87 22.17 12.88
C LYS A 159 -2.92 23.68 12.62
N GLN A 160 -1.94 24.21 11.88
CA GLN A 160 -1.81 25.65 11.66
C GLN A 160 -3.05 26.28 10.99
N PRO A 161 -3.66 25.70 9.93
CA PRO A 161 -4.87 26.26 9.34
C PRO A 161 -6.05 26.33 10.33
N ILE A 162 -6.24 25.30 11.17
CA ILE A 162 -7.31 25.28 12.18
C ILE A 162 -7.05 26.35 13.26
N GLU A 163 -5.80 26.48 13.74
CA GLU A 163 -5.42 27.51 14.72
C GLU A 163 -5.66 28.92 14.17
N VAL A 164 -5.26 29.18 12.92
CA VAL A 164 -5.42 30.49 12.28
C VAL A 164 -6.90 30.82 12.04
N ALA A 165 -7.69 29.86 11.56
CA ALA A 165 -9.09 30.10 11.24
C ALA A 165 -9.95 30.39 12.49
N ASN A 166 -9.64 29.74 13.61
CA ASN A 166 -10.45 29.82 14.83
C ASN A 166 -9.84 30.65 15.96
N GLY A 167 -8.56 31.03 15.85
CA GLY A 167 -7.81 31.63 16.96
C GLY A 167 -7.56 30.63 18.10
N TRP A 168 -7.58 29.33 17.79
CA TRP A 168 -7.41 28.23 18.75
C TRP A 168 -5.95 27.81 18.90
N ARG A 169 -5.69 26.95 19.89
CA ARG A 169 -4.42 26.28 20.14
C ARG A 169 -4.61 24.79 20.29
N ALA A 170 -3.76 24.02 19.61
CA ALA A 170 -3.78 22.57 19.73
C ALA A 170 -3.34 22.12 21.14
N GLY A 171 -4.08 21.18 21.72
CA GLY A 171 -3.93 20.73 23.10
C GLY A 171 -4.76 21.53 24.11
N GLU A 172 -5.42 22.61 23.70
CA GLU A 172 -6.29 23.42 24.55
C GLU A 172 -7.74 23.39 24.06
N GLN A 173 -8.03 24.03 22.92
CA GLN A 173 -9.39 24.09 22.34
C GLN A 173 -9.66 22.95 21.38
N PHE A 174 -8.64 22.32 20.80
CA PHE A 174 -8.80 21.16 19.92
C PHE A 174 -7.54 20.31 19.96
N TYR A 175 -7.62 19.09 19.44
CA TYR A 175 -6.53 18.12 19.53
C TYR A 175 -6.14 17.62 18.14
N VAL A 176 -4.84 17.40 17.91
CA VAL A 176 -4.31 16.97 16.61
C VAL A 176 -3.33 15.83 16.78
N CYS A 177 -3.58 14.75 16.04
CA CYS A 177 -2.71 13.59 15.95
C CYS A 177 -2.42 13.21 14.49
N TYR A 178 -1.32 12.49 14.31
CA TYR A 178 -1.06 11.70 13.12
C TYR A 178 -1.01 10.23 13.49
N SER A 179 -1.69 9.38 12.71
CA SER A 179 -1.70 7.94 12.92
C SER A 179 -1.77 7.19 11.58
N PRO A 180 -0.62 6.75 11.02
CA PRO A 180 -0.61 6.21 9.68
C PRO A 180 -1.37 4.88 9.59
N GLU A 181 -1.93 4.60 8.42
CA GLU A 181 -2.40 3.25 8.08
C GLU A 181 -1.22 2.32 7.75
N ARG A 182 -1.27 1.10 8.26
CA ARG A 182 -0.21 0.08 8.17
C ARG A 182 -0.75 -1.31 7.79
N VAL A 183 -2.05 -1.47 7.57
CA VAL A 183 -2.66 -2.70 7.08
C VAL A 183 -2.06 -3.12 5.74
N ASP A 184 -1.72 -4.41 5.63
CA ASP A 184 -1.24 -5.02 4.40
C ASP A 184 -2.45 -5.50 3.56
N PRO A 185 -2.66 -4.98 2.33
CA PRO A 185 -3.78 -5.39 1.49
C PRO A 185 -3.82 -6.90 1.25
N GLY A 186 -4.98 -7.52 1.45
CA GLY A 186 -5.18 -8.96 1.28
C GLY A 186 -4.67 -9.83 2.43
N SER A 187 -4.19 -9.24 3.53
CA SER A 187 -3.77 -9.99 4.71
C SER A 187 -4.96 -10.66 5.40
N VAL A 188 -4.91 -11.98 5.56
CA VAL A 188 -5.90 -12.76 6.33
C VAL A 188 -5.63 -12.74 7.84
N HIS A 189 -4.44 -12.30 8.25
CA HIS A 189 -3.98 -12.34 9.64
C HIS A 189 -4.01 -10.98 10.33
N TYR A 190 -3.86 -9.90 9.57
CA TYR A 190 -3.75 -8.54 10.10
C TYR A 190 -4.75 -7.61 9.40
N GLY A 191 -5.61 -6.98 10.17
CA GLY A 191 -6.53 -5.93 9.77
C GLY A 191 -6.38 -4.69 10.65
N VAL A 192 -7.35 -3.78 10.59
CA VAL A 192 -7.29 -2.51 11.36
C VAL A 192 -7.15 -2.79 12.86
N LYS A 193 -7.96 -3.70 13.40
CA LYS A 193 -8.02 -3.99 14.84
C LYS A 193 -6.72 -4.44 15.49
N ASN A 194 -5.98 -5.33 14.83
CA ASN A 194 -4.84 -6.03 15.42
C ASN A 194 -3.48 -5.60 14.88
N THR A 195 -3.44 -4.74 13.87
CA THR A 195 -2.19 -4.12 13.42
C THR A 195 -1.81 -3.02 14.40
N PRO A 196 -0.61 -3.02 15.01
CA PRO A 196 -0.21 -2.00 15.97
C PRO A 196 -0.30 -0.59 15.37
N LYS A 197 -1.08 0.28 16.00
CA LYS A 197 -1.38 1.62 15.48
C LYS A 197 -0.40 2.64 16.05
N ILE A 198 0.52 3.13 15.22
CA ILE A 198 1.44 4.21 15.61
C ILE A 198 0.64 5.50 15.79
N ILE A 199 0.93 6.28 16.83
CA ILE A 199 0.30 7.58 17.03
C ILE A 199 1.30 8.61 17.56
N GLY A 200 1.31 9.79 16.92
CA GLY A 200 2.01 10.99 17.41
C GLY A 200 1.01 12.12 17.60
N GLY A 201 1.09 12.84 18.72
CA GLY A 201 0.30 14.06 18.96
C GLY A 201 1.13 15.32 18.77
N SER A 202 0.51 16.43 18.36
CA SER A 202 1.17 17.74 18.27
C SER A 202 1.57 18.29 19.65
N THR A 203 0.89 17.84 20.71
CA THR A 203 1.21 18.08 22.12
C THR A 203 1.00 16.80 22.94
N PRO A 204 1.52 16.72 24.18
CA PRO A 204 1.23 15.60 25.08
C PRO A 204 -0.27 15.37 25.32
N ALA A 205 -1.06 16.44 25.42
CA ALA A 205 -2.51 16.36 25.59
C ALA A 205 -3.20 15.75 24.35
N CYS A 206 -2.78 16.15 23.14
CA CYS A 206 -3.24 15.53 21.89
C CYS A 206 -2.92 14.04 21.85
N LEU A 207 -1.67 13.67 22.16
CA LEU A 207 -1.24 12.27 22.18
C LEU A 207 -2.07 11.46 23.17
N ASN A 208 -2.33 12.00 24.37
CA ASN A 208 -3.15 11.33 25.36
C ASN A 208 -4.58 11.08 24.88
N TYR A 209 -5.21 12.08 24.24
CA TYR A 209 -6.56 11.94 23.68
C TYR A 209 -6.58 10.84 22.60
N GLY A 210 -5.74 10.96 21.57
CA GLY A 210 -5.75 10.00 20.46
C GLY A 210 -5.40 8.57 20.90
N LYS A 211 -4.51 8.40 21.90
CA LYS A 211 -4.24 7.10 22.51
C LYS A 211 -5.47 6.48 23.17
N GLN A 212 -6.25 7.26 23.91
CA GLN A 212 -7.46 6.77 24.56
C GLN A 212 -8.53 6.42 23.53
N PHE A 213 -8.69 7.25 22.49
CA PHE A 213 -9.63 6.98 21.41
C PHE A 213 -9.33 5.65 20.71
N TYR A 214 -8.15 5.51 20.10
CA TYR A 214 -7.78 4.26 19.41
C TYR A 214 -7.67 3.07 20.36
N GLY A 215 -7.15 3.28 21.58
CA GLY A 215 -7.03 2.22 22.59
C GLY A 215 -8.37 1.69 23.09
N SER A 216 -9.49 2.36 22.79
CA SER A 216 -10.82 1.88 23.16
C SER A 216 -11.36 0.78 22.24
N PHE A 217 -10.75 0.55 21.07
CA PHE A 217 -11.19 -0.45 20.09
C PHE A 217 -10.08 -1.20 19.35
N LEU A 218 -8.85 -0.68 19.31
CA LEU A 218 -7.68 -1.37 18.74
C LEU A 218 -6.93 -2.17 19.81
N ASN A 219 -6.27 -3.24 19.38
CA ASN A 219 -5.52 -4.13 20.29
C ASN A 219 -4.26 -3.47 20.85
N GLU A 220 -3.54 -2.70 20.02
CA GLU A 220 -2.26 -2.09 20.40
C GLU A 220 -2.11 -0.71 19.78
N VAL A 221 -1.78 0.28 20.63
CA VAL A 221 -1.45 1.64 20.23
C VAL A 221 -0.01 1.94 20.64
N VAL A 222 0.80 2.36 19.67
CA VAL A 222 2.25 2.61 19.84
C VAL A 222 2.50 4.11 19.81
N PRO A 223 2.62 4.78 20.97
CA PRO A 223 2.85 6.21 21.01
C PRO A 223 4.29 6.57 20.63
N VAL A 224 4.45 7.66 19.89
CA VAL A 224 5.74 8.28 19.60
C VAL A 224 5.75 9.75 20.03
N SER A 225 6.93 10.37 20.02
CA SER A 225 7.15 11.70 20.61
C SER A 225 6.50 12.86 19.86
N SER A 226 6.19 12.72 18.57
CA SER A 226 5.52 13.76 17.77
C SER A 226 4.82 13.20 16.54
N THR A 227 3.95 14.01 15.95
CA THR A 227 3.34 13.79 14.62
C THR A 227 4.42 13.51 13.57
N THR A 228 5.49 14.32 13.54
CA THR A 228 6.62 14.18 12.60
C THR A 228 7.32 12.83 12.71
N VAL A 229 7.51 12.29 13.92
CA VAL A 229 8.10 10.95 14.09
C VAL A 229 7.19 9.88 13.52
N ALA A 230 5.87 9.97 13.74
CA ALA A 230 4.91 9.02 13.21
C ALA A 230 4.80 9.09 11.68
N GLU A 231 4.81 10.30 11.08
CA GLU A 231 4.88 10.53 9.63
C GLU A 231 6.14 9.89 9.04
N THR A 232 7.30 10.16 9.66
CA THR A 232 8.59 9.62 9.21
C THR A 232 8.63 8.09 9.31
N ALA A 233 8.10 7.51 10.39
CA ALA A 233 8.08 6.07 10.58
C ALA A 233 7.36 5.35 9.43
N LYS A 234 6.20 5.87 8.99
CA LYS A 234 5.44 5.29 7.88
C LYS A 234 6.22 5.30 6.56
N LEU A 235 6.87 6.42 6.25
CA LEU A 235 7.67 6.52 5.02
C LEU A 235 8.91 5.64 5.10
N PHE A 236 9.52 5.54 6.28
CA PHE A 236 10.68 4.69 6.50
C PHE A 236 10.35 3.20 6.29
N GLU A 237 9.20 2.71 6.77
CA GLU A 237 8.76 1.32 6.55
C GLU A 237 8.75 0.94 5.06
N ASN A 238 8.19 1.82 4.22
CA ASN A 238 8.07 1.57 2.78
C ASN A 238 9.39 1.83 2.05
N THR A 239 10.17 2.82 2.48
CA THR A 239 11.53 3.07 1.97
C THR A 239 12.44 1.88 2.22
N PHE A 240 12.43 1.35 3.44
CA PHE A 240 13.19 0.16 3.82
C PHE A 240 12.84 -1.03 2.92
N ARG A 241 11.55 -1.26 2.69
CA ARG A 241 11.10 -2.32 1.77
C ARG A 241 11.57 -2.08 0.33
N SER A 242 11.38 -0.89 -0.23
CA SER A 242 11.80 -0.54 -1.60
C SER A 242 13.29 -0.76 -1.82
N VAL A 243 14.11 -0.27 -0.88
CA VAL A 243 15.57 -0.37 -0.90
C VAL A 243 16.05 -1.82 -0.85
N ASN A 244 15.48 -2.65 0.03
CA ASN A 244 15.93 -4.03 0.12
C ASN A 244 15.47 -4.87 -1.08
N ILE A 245 14.31 -4.58 -1.67
CA ILE A 245 13.90 -5.18 -2.94
C ILE A 245 14.87 -4.78 -4.06
N ALA A 246 15.25 -3.49 -4.14
CA ALA A 246 16.23 -3.02 -5.11
C ALA A 246 17.58 -3.72 -4.97
N LEU A 247 18.08 -3.87 -3.74
CA LEU A 247 19.31 -4.60 -3.46
C LEU A 247 19.28 -6.02 -4.03
N VAL A 248 18.18 -6.75 -3.78
CA VAL A 248 18.03 -8.12 -4.28
C VAL A 248 17.89 -8.17 -5.80
N ASN A 249 17.15 -7.23 -6.39
CA ASN A 249 17.01 -7.05 -7.84
C ASN A 249 18.34 -6.72 -8.52
N GLU A 250 19.20 -5.93 -7.87
CA GLU A 250 20.55 -5.60 -8.36
C GLU A 250 21.49 -6.81 -8.28
N LEU A 251 21.43 -7.59 -7.21
CA LEU A 251 22.24 -8.79 -7.02
C LEU A 251 21.86 -9.93 -7.98
N THR A 252 20.59 -10.01 -8.38
CA THR A 252 20.06 -11.08 -9.24
C THR A 252 20.91 -11.33 -10.49
N PRO A 253 21.15 -10.36 -11.40
CA PRO A 253 21.98 -10.58 -12.58
C PRO A 253 23.46 -10.86 -12.24
N ALA A 254 23.98 -10.34 -11.13
CA ALA A 254 25.35 -10.64 -10.70
C ALA A 254 25.48 -12.11 -10.27
N CYS A 255 24.51 -12.63 -9.51
CA CYS A 255 24.45 -14.04 -9.14
C CYS A 255 24.33 -14.95 -10.38
N GLU A 256 23.48 -14.60 -11.36
CA GLU A 256 23.37 -15.34 -12.63
C GLU A 256 24.72 -15.44 -13.34
N GLN A 257 25.47 -14.33 -13.43
CA GLN A 257 26.80 -14.31 -14.05
C GLN A 257 27.84 -15.13 -13.28
N MET A 258 27.73 -15.17 -11.96
CA MET A 258 28.59 -15.99 -11.09
C MET A 258 28.21 -17.47 -11.10
N GLY A 259 27.10 -17.86 -11.72
CA GLY A 259 26.60 -19.24 -11.66
C GLY A 259 25.98 -19.59 -10.30
N VAL A 260 25.49 -18.60 -9.56
CA VAL A 260 24.90 -18.74 -8.22
C VAL A 260 23.38 -18.54 -8.29
N ASN A 261 22.62 -19.40 -7.61
CA ASN A 261 21.17 -19.27 -7.48
C ASN A 261 20.81 -18.26 -6.38
N ILE A 262 20.29 -17.08 -6.75
CA ILE A 262 19.94 -16.05 -5.77
C ILE A 262 18.86 -16.53 -4.78
N TRP A 263 17.89 -17.34 -5.22
CA TRP A 263 16.83 -17.84 -4.34
C TRP A 263 17.36 -18.75 -3.23
N GLU A 264 18.33 -19.61 -3.57
CA GLU A 264 19.01 -20.45 -2.58
C GLU A 264 19.81 -19.61 -1.59
N VAL A 265 20.53 -18.59 -2.07
CA VAL A 265 21.27 -17.64 -1.21
C VAL A 265 20.34 -16.93 -0.22
N LEU A 266 19.21 -16.41 -0.70
CA LEU A 266 18.23 -15.71 0.13
C LEU A 266 17.60 -16.65 1.16
N ASN A 267 17.23 -17.88 0.77
CA ASN A 267 16.67 -18.87 1.67
C ASN A 267 17.69 -19.34 2.72
N ALA A 268 18.96 -19.52 2.34
CA ALA A 268 20.03 -19.83 3.27
C ALA A 268 20.26 -18.68 4.27
N ALA A 269 20.30 -17.43 3.80
CA ALA A 269 20.42 -16.25 4.66
C ALA A 269 19.22 -16.10 5.61
N ALA A 270 18.01 -16.43 5.15
CA ALA A 270 16.77 -16.40 5.92
C ALA A 270 16.77 -17.34 7.14
N THR A 271 17.65 -18.34 7.17
CA THR A 271 17.82 -19.22 8.35
C THR A 271 18.44 -18.49 9.55
N LYS A 272 19.03 -17.31 9.35
CA LYS A 272 19.59 -16.51 10.43
C LYS A 272 18.46 -15.82 11.22
N PRO A 273 18.29 -16.10 12.52
CA PRO A 273 17.12 -15.66 13.28
C PRO A 273 17.14 -14.18 13.68
N PHE A 274 18.20 -13.43 13.35
CA PHE A 274 18.34 -12.02 13.73
C PHE A 274 19.07 -11.21 12.66
N GLY A 275 18.66 -9.93 12.52
CA GLY A 275 19.32 -8.96 11.64
C GLY A 275 19.18 -9.25 10.15
N TYR A 276 18.27 -10.14 9.76
CA TYR A 276 17.96 -10.43 8.36
C TYR A 276 16.47 -10.66 8.20
N MET A 277 15.87 -9.94 7.27
CA MET A 277 14.50 -10.13 6.82
C MET A 277 14.56 -10.33 5.31
N PRO A 278 14.09 -11.47 4.78
CA PRO A 278 14.26 -11.78 3.38
C PRO A 278 13.38 -10.87 2.51
N PHE A 279 13.96 -10.43 1.41
CA PHE A 279 13.27 -9.85 0.27
C PHE A 279 13.65 -10.66 -0.96
N TYR A 280 12.76 -10.70 -1.94
CA TYR A 280 12.89 -11.59 -3.10
C TYR A 280 12.88 -10.79 -4.38
N PRO A 281 13.59 -11.25 -5.42
CA PRO A 281 13.57 -10.57 -6.70
C PRO A 281 12.20 -10.74 -7.36
N GLY A 282 11.86 -9.84 -8.26
CA GLY A 282 10.60 -9.89 -9.00
C GLY A 282 10.62 -9.09 -10.29
N PRO A 283 9.52 -9.09 -11.05
CA PRO A 283 9.39 -8.32 -12.29
C PRO A 283 9.35 -6.80 -12.05
N GLY A 284 9.26 -6.37 -10.79
CA GLY A 284 9.25 -4.99 -10.36
C GLY A 284 8.45 -4.83 -9.08
N ILE A 285 8.19 -3.57 -8.72
CA ILE A 285 7.38 -3.18 -7.56
C ILE A 285 6.10 -2.53 -8.08
N GLY A 286 4.96 -2.86 -7.47
CA GLY A 286 3.71 -2.15 -7.72
C GLY A 286 2.94 -1.83 -6.45
N GLY A 287 1.68 -1.44 -6.62
CA GLY A 287 0.84 -0.83 -5.59
C GLY A 287 1.22 0.64 -5.36
N HIS A 288 0.50 1.35 -4.48
CA HIS A 288 0.77 2.78 -4.24
C HIS A 288 1.89 3.04 -3.24
N CYS A 289 1.97 2.28 -2.14
CA CYS A 289 2.80 2.69 -1.02
C CYS A 289 4.31 2.64 -1.33
N ILE A 290 4.78 1.58 -2.00
CA ILE A 290 6.23 1.38 -2.21
C ILE A 290 6.80 2.31 -3.30
N PRO A 291 6.10 2.57 -4.42
CA PRO A 291 6.57 3.52 -5.43
C PRO A 291 6.46 4.99 -5.01
N ILE A 292 5.56 5.34 -4.09
CA ILE A 292 5.24 6.74 -3.74
C ILE A 292 5.97 7.21 -2.47
N ASP A 293 5.87 6.45 -1.37
CA ASP A 293 6.34 6.90 -0.05
C ASP A 293 7.84 7.23 0.02
N PRO A 294 8.75 6.49 -0.67
CA PRO A 294 10.17 6.87 -0.70
C PRO A 294 10.40 8.21 -1.39
N ILE A 295 9.59 8.56 -2.39
CA ILE A 295 9.65 9.85 -3.09
C ILE A 295 9.22 10.97 -2.14
N TYR A 296 8.19 10.75 -1.32
CA TYR A 296 7.78 11.70 -0.27
C TYR A 296 8.93 11.99 0.71
N LEU A 297 9.64 10.95 1.17
CA LEU A 297 10.75 11.10 2.09
C LEU A 297 11.94 11.83 1.45
N SER A 298 12.27 11.47 0.20
CA SER A 298 13.31 12.14 -0.58
C SER A 298 12.98 13.63 -0.79
N TRP A 299 11.74 13.95 -1.15
CA TRP A 299 11.26 15.32 -1.32
C TRP A 299 11.38 16.12 -0.01
N ALA A 300 10.97 15.55 1.12
CA ALA A 300 11.06 16.20 2.42
C ALA A 300 12.51 16.49 2.83
N ALA A 301 13.42 15.53 2.61
CA ALA A 301 14.84 15.69 2.89
C ALA A 301 15.50 16.74 1.98
N ASN A 302 15.14 16.75 0.68
CA ASN A 302 15.66 17.72 -0.29
C ASN A 302 15.29 19.16 0.08
N ARG A 303 14.09 19.40 0.63
CA ARG A 303 13.69 20.72 1.14
C ARG A 303 14.61 21.24 2.27
N GLN A 304 15.27 20.34 2.98
CA GLN A 304 16.25 20.67 4.03
C GLN A 304 17.70 20.63 3.52
N GLY A 305 17.91 20.51 2.20
CA GLY A 305 19.23 20.45 1.59
C GLY A 305 19.93 19.09 1.73
N SER A 306 19.20 18.02 2.07
CA SER A 306 19.75 16.66 2.18
C SER A 306 19.28 15.78 1.03
N GLU A 307 20.23 15.35 0.19
CA GLU A 307 19.94 14.46 -0.92
C GLU A 307 20.05 12.99 -0.50
N LEU A 308 18.94 12.25 -0.62
CA LEU A 308 18.88 10.82 -0.28
C LEU A 308 19.18 9.94 -1.50
N GLN A 309 20.45 9.84 -1.88
CA GLN A 309 20.91 9.13 -3.07
C GLN A 309 20.50 7.64 -3.11
N PHE A 310 20.48 6.98 -1.95
CA PHE A 310 20.14 5.55 -1.89
C PHE A 310 18.69 5.27 -2.27
N ILE A 311 17.77 6.20 -1.96
CA ILE A 311 16.36 6.09 -2.35
C ILE A 311 16.22 6.23 -3.86
N GLN A 312 16.94 7.19 -4.46
CA GLN A 312 16.92 7.41 -5.92
C GLN A 312 17.47 6.19 -6.67
N LEU A 313 18.58 5.62 -6.20
CA LEU A 313 19.15 4.40 -6.79
C LEU A 313 18.18 3.22 -6.67
N ALA A 314 17.55 3.04 -5.51
CA ALA A 314 16.58 1.98 -5.31
C ALA A 314 15.37 2.11 -6.25
N ASP A 315 14.81 3.32 -6.38
CA ASP A 315 13.71 3.59 -7.31
C ASP A 315 14.12 3.29 -8.76
N ALA A 316 15.27 3.78 -9.20
CA ALA A 316 15.79 3.52 -10.55
C ALA A 316 15.99 2.03 -10.83
N THR A 317 16.59 1.29 -9.88
CA THR A 317 16.79 -0.16 -9.99
C THR A 317 15.46 -0.91 -10.09
N ASN A 318 14.49 -0.56 -9.26
CA ASN A 318 13.18 -1.21 -9.24
C ASN A 318 12.36 -0.92 -10.51
N ARG A 319 12.39 0.33 -11.00
CA ARG A 319 11.72 0.73 -12.23
C ARG A 319 12.30 0.07 -13.48
N GLN A 320 13.56 -0.36 -13.44
CA GLN A 320 14.22 -1.03 -14.56
C GLN A 320 13.84 -2.53 -14.69
N MET A 321 13.16 -3.11 -13.68
CA MET A 321 12.90 -4.54 -13.65
C MET A 321 12.01 -5.04 -14.80
N PRO A 322 10.94 -4.33 -15.22
CA PRO A 322 10.17 -4.69 -16.40
C PRO A 322 11.02 -4.80 -17.67
N GLU A 323 11.92 -3.85 -17.95
CA GLU A 323 12.81 -3.96 -19.12
C GLU A 323 13.76 -5.17 -19.01
N ARG A 324 14.24 -5.48 -17.80
CA ARG A 324 15.09 -6.66 -17.57
C ARG A 324 14.33 -7.95 -17.83
N VAL A 325 13.08 -8.05 -17.37
CA VAL A 325 12.20 -9.20 -17.65
C VAL A 325 12.00 -9.36 -19.16
N VAL A 326 11.69 -8.28 -19.87
CA VAL A 326 11.48 -8.33 -21.33
C VAL A 326 12.75 -8.71 -22.08
N LYS A 327 13.90 -8.15 -21.68
CA LYS A 327 15.20 -8.52 -22.25
C LYS A 327 15.46 -10.01 -22.05
N ARG A 328 15.24 -10.53 -20.84
CA ARG A 328 15.46 -11.94 -20.54
C ARG A 328 14.50 -12.84 -21.30
N ALA A 329 13.23 -12.48 -21.39
CA ALA A 329 12.23 -13.18 -22.20
C ALA A 329 12.64 -13.25 -23.68
N SER A 330 13.19 -12.16 -24.21
CA SER A 330 13.71 -12.10 -25.59
C SER A 330 14.88 -13.07 -25.81
N GLU A 331 15.86 -13.09 -24.90
CA GLU A 331 16.99 -14.03 -24.95
C GLU A 331 16.52 -15.49 -24.89
N LEU A 332 15.51 -15.78 -24.07
CA LEU A 332 14.94 -17.12 -23.92
C LEU A 332 14.21 -17.59 -25.17
N LEU A 333 13.43 -16.72 -25.80
CA LEU A 333 12.78 -17.00 -27.08
C LEU A 333 13.83 -17.27 -28.18
N GLU A 334 14.86 -16.43 -28.28
CA GLU A 334 15.93 -16.58 -29.27
C GLU A 334 16.70 -17.89 -29.11
N GLN A 335 17.00 -18.30 -27.87
CA GLN A 335 17.62 -19.60 -27.57
C GLN A 335 16.77 -20.80 -28.02
N ASN A 336 15.45 -20.60 -28.15
CA ASN A 336 14.51 -21.61 -28.63
C ASN A 336 14.10 -21.38 -30.10
N GLY A 337 14.82 -20.52 -30.83
CA GLY A 337 14.60 -20.29 -32.27
C GLY A 337 13.37 -19.46 -32.60
N VAL A 338 12.80 -18.74 -31.63
CA VAL A 338 11.63 -17.86 -31.80
C VAL A 338 12.07 -16.41 -31.66
N THR A 339 11.62 -15.54 -32.56
CA THR A 339 11.81 -14.09 -32.41
C THR A 339 10.66 -13.49 -31.62
N VAL A 340 10.92 -12.51 -30.75
CA VAL A 340 9.88 -11.80 -29.99
C VAL A 340 8.78 -11.25 -30.89
N ARG A 341 9.14 -10.69 -32.05
CA ARG A 341 8.17 -10.24 -33.04
C ARG A 341 7.37 -11.43 -33.57
N GLY A 342 6.06 -11.41 -33.33
CA GLY A 342 5.14 -12.47 -33.70
C GLY A 342 5.10 -13.66 -32.74
N ALA A 343 5.92 -13.68 -31.68
CA ALA A 343 5.82 -14.71 -30.64
C ALA A 343 4.51 -14.55 -29.89
N ARG A 344 3.85 -15.67 -29.58
CA ARG A 344 2.69 -15.69 -28.70
C ARG A 344 3.14 -15.81 -27.25
N ILE A 345 2.91 -14.77 -26.45
CA ILE A 345 3.35 -14.71 -25.06
C ILE A 345 2.13 -14.62 -24.15
N VAL A 346 2.11 -15.48 -23.12
CA VAL A 346 1.08 -15.45 -22.07
C VAL A 346 1.68 -14.85 -20.81
N LEU A 347 1.11 -13.75 -20.31
CA LEU A 347 1.39 -13.26 -18.97
C LEU A 347 0.45 -13.93 -17.97
N ALA A 348 1.01 -14.71 -17.05
CA ALA A 348 0.27 -15.30 -15.93
C ALA A 348 0.37 -14.36 -14.71
N GLY A 349 -0.73 -13.65 -14.45
CA GLY A 349 -0.86 -12.65 -13.40
C GLY A 349 -0.62 -11.22 -13.89
N MET A 350 -1.61 -10.35 -13.67
CA MET A 350 -1.58 -8.92 -13.97
C MET A 350 -1.62 -8.06 -12.70
N ALA A 351 -2.24 -8.54 -11.62
CA ALA A 351 -2.24 -7.86 -10.33
C ALA A 351 -0.82 -7.59 -9.80
N TYR A 352 -0.60 -6.50 -9.09
CA TYR A 352 0.74 -6.17 -8.59
C TYR A 352 1.22 -7.11 -7.46
N LYS A 353 0.27 -7.75 -6.77
CA LYS A 353 0.49 -8.66 -5.65
C LYS A 353 -0.38 -9.91 -5.82
N LYS A 354 0.12 -11.01 -5.28
CA LYS A 354 -0.57 -12.27 -5.14
C LYS A 354 -1.97 -12.11 -4.54
N ASP A 355 -2.92 -12.80 -5.17
CA ASP A 355 -4.30 -13.04 -4.71
C ASP A 355 -5.14 -11.78 -4.40
N ILE A 356 -4.89 -10.69 -5.12
CA ILE A 356 -5.73 -9.47 -5.12
C ILE A 356 -6.02 -9.04 -6.57
N ASP A 357 -7.01 -8.18 -6.78
CA ASP A 357 -7.48 -7.68 -8.10
C ASP A 357 -6.87 -6.33 -8.50
N ASP A 358 -5.84 -5.88 -7.79
CA ASP A 358 -5.31 -4.53 -7.89
C ASP A 358 -4.19 -4.43 -8.93
N LEU A 359 -4.44 -3.61 -9.96
CA LEU A 359 -3.52 -3.36 -11.07
C LEU A 359 -2.64 -2.12 -10.88
N ARG A 360 -2.85 -1.33 -9.83
CA ARG A 360 -2.21 -0.01 -9.68
C ARG A 360 -0.69 -0.17 -9.60
N GLU A 361 0.02 0.54 -10.48
CA GLU A 361 1.48 0.45 -10.64
C GLU A 361 2.00 -0.98 -10.86
N SER A 362 1.19 -1.92 -11.36
CA SER A 362 1.65 -3.30 -11.52
C SER A 362 2.75 -3.41 -12.58
N PRO A 363 3.90 -4.06 -12.26
CA PRO A 363 4.99 -4.25 -13.21
C PRO A 363 4.58 -5.13 -14.41
N ALA A 364 3.54 -5.97 -14.25
CA ALA A 364 3.01 -6.78 -15.35
C ALA A 364 2.45 -5.91 -16.49
N LEU A 365 1.93 -4.71 -16.18
CA LEU A 365 1.45 -3.77 -17.20
C LEU A 365 2.60 -3.25 -18.06
N ASP A 366 3.74 -2.94 -17.45
CA ASP A 366 4.91 -2.46 -18.20
C ASP A 366 5.55 -3.57 -19.02
N VAL A 367 5.63 -4.79 -18.48
CA VAL A 367 6.04 -5.99 -19.24
C VAL A 367 5.12 -6.19 -20.46
N PHE A 368 3.80 -6.10 -20.26
CA PHE A 368 2.82 -6.19 -21.35
C PHE A 368 3.06 -5.14 -22.44
N ARG A 369 3.22 -3.87 -22.04
CA ARG A 369 3.45 -2.74 -22.97
C ARG A 369 4.73 -2.93 -23.77
N LEU A 370 5.83 -3.27 -23.10
CA LEU A 370 7.14 -3.43 -23.71
C LEU A 370 7.18 -4.61 -24.71
N LEU A 371 6.57 -5.75 -24.36
CA LEU A 371 6.46 -6.90 -25.27
C LEU A 371 5.54 -6.60 -26.47
N SER A 372 4.41 -5.94 -26.23
CA SER A 372 3.50 -5.51 -27.29
C SER A 372 4.19 -4.54 -28.26
N ALA A 373 4.95 -3.58 -27.74
CA ALA A 373 5.74 -2.64 -28.54
C ALA A 373 6.85 -3.33 -29.34
N ALA A 374 7.42 -4.42 -28.82
CA ALA A 374 8.36 -5.28 -29.55
C ALA A 374 7.69 -6.16 -30.64
N GLY A 375 6.35 -6.12 -30.73
CA GLY A 375 5.56 -6.81 -31.75
C GLY A 375 5.18 -8.25 -31.40
N ALA A 376 5.20 -8.63 -30.12
CA ALA A 376 4.68 -9.91 -29.66
C ALA A 376 3.13 -9.92 -29.65
N ASP A 377 2.53 -11.10 -29.84
CA ASP A 377 1.11 -11.37 -29.55
C ASP A 377 0.96 -11.68 -28.06
N VAL A 378 0.73 -10.64 -27.26
CA VAL A 378 0.65 -10.76 -25.80
C VAL A 378 -0.81 -10.93 -25.36
N VAL A 379 -1.09 -12.03 -24.69
CA VAL A 379 -2.34 -12.28 -23.97
C VAL A 379 -2.05 -12.44 -22.48
N PHE A 380 -3.07 -12.32 -21.64
CA PHE A 380 -2.91 -12.50 -20.20
C PHE A 380 -3.97 -13.44 -19.64
N THR A 381 -3.65 -14.02 -18.49
CA THR A 381 -4.57 -14.73 -17.62
C THR A 381 -4.31 -14.30 -16.19
N ASP A 382 -5.36 -13.93 -15.48
CA ASP A 382 -5.33 -13.54 -14.08
C ASP A 382 -6.67 -13.97 -13.45
N PRO A 383 -6.65 -14.72 -12.33
CA PRO A 383 -7.84 -15.19 -11.65
C PRO A 383 -8.59 -14.08 -10.89
N MET A 384 -7.91 -13.00 -10.54
CA MET A 384 -8.45 -11.87 -9.78
C MET A 384 -8.80 -10.68 -10.70
N VAL A 385 -8.12 -10.54 -11.84
CA VAL A 385 -8.32 -9.44 -12.78
C VAL A 385 -9.01 -9.94 -14.06
N PRO A 386 -10.33 -9.75 -14.22
CA PRO A 386 -11.05 -10.25 -15.40
C PRO A 386 -10.80 -9.41 -16.65
N VAL A 387 -10.44 -8.14 -16.48
CA VAL A 387 -10.34 -7.14 -17.55
C VAL A 387 -9.16 -6.22 -17.32
N PHE A 388 -8.41 -5.94 -18.39
CA PHE A 388 -7.36 -4.92 -18.44
C PHE A 388 -7.68 -3.89 -19.54
N LEU A 389 -7.67 -2.60 -19.18
CA LEU A 389 -7.87 -1.50 -20.11
C LEU A 389 -6.50 -0.99 -20.58
N LYS A 390 -6.24 -1.09 -21.89
CA LYS A 390 -5.03 -0.52 -22.50
C LYS A 390 -5.07 1.00 -22.53
N ASP A 391 -3.90 1.61 -22.71
CA ASP A 391 -3.74 3.06 -22.83
C ASP A 391 -4.50 3.65 -24.04
N ASP A 392 -4.76 2.84 -25.08
CA ASP A 392 -5.55 3.22 -26.27
C ASP A 392 -7.08 3.04 -26.09
N GLY A 393 -7.53 2.64 -24.90
CA GLY A 393 -8.93 2.37 -24.57
C GLY A 393 -9.43 0.98 -24.96
N THR A 394 -8.58 0.12 -25.55
CA THR A 394 -8.96 -1.26 -25.86
C THR A 394 -9.09 -2.08 -24.59
N VAL A 395 -10.21 -2.80 -24.49
CA VAL A 395 -10.48 -3.72 -23.38
C VAL A 395 -9.95 -5.11 -23.74
N LEU A 396 -9.07 -5.64 -22.90
CA LEU A 396 -8.62 -7.04 -22.97
C LEU A 396 -9.26 -7.86 -21.86
N HIS A 397 -9.64 -9.09 -22.20
CA HIS A 397 -10.22 -10.04 -21.26
C HIS A 397 -9.18 -11.09 -20.85
N SER A 398 -9.22 -11.46 -19.57
CA SER A 398 -8.44 -12.57 -19.03
C SER A 398 -8.78 -13.87 -19.76
N CYS A 399 -7.76 -14.56 -20.25
CA CYS A 399 -7.92 -15.88 -20.84
C CYS A 399 -8.11 -16.93 -19.73
N PRO A 400 -8.93 -17.97 -19.94
CA PRO A 400 -9.01 -19.09 -19.01
C PRO A 400 -7.65 -19.77 -18.85
N ALA A 401 -7.24 -20.02 -17.61
CA ALA A 401 -6.04 -20.77 -17.27
C ALA A 401 -6.27 -22.27 -17.51
N VAL A 402 -6.10 -22.71 -18.76
CA VAL A 402 -6.33 -24.09 -19.22
C VAL A 402 -5.16 -24.58 -20.08
N PRO A 403 -4.95 -25.91 -20.20
CA PRO A 403 -3.85 -26.49 -20.98
C PRO A 403 -3.65 -25.91 -22.38
N GLU A 404 -4.75 -25.63 -23.10
CA GLU A 404 -4.69 -25.09 -24.46
C GLU A 404 -4.06 -23.70 -24.54
N LEU A 405 -4.20 -22.88 -23.48
CA LEU A 405 -3.56 -21.57 -23.41
C LEU A 405 -2.04 -21.72 -23.34
N TRP A 406 -1.55 -22.65 -22.52
CA TRP A 406 -0.13 -22.89 -22.31
C TRP A 406 0.53 -23.50 -23.53
N THR A 407 -0.09 -24.54 -24.13
CA THR A 407 0.43 -25.20 -25.33
C THR A 407 0.47 -24.28 -26.54
N GLY A 408 -0.48 -23.34 -26.63
CA GLY A 408 -0.53 -22.33 -27.70
C GLY A 408 0.56 -21.26 -27.60
N ALA A 409 1.19 -21.08 -26.43
CA ALA A 409 2.19 -20.05 -26.21
C ALA A 409 3.60 -20.49 -26.67
N ASP A 410 4.38 -19.55 -27.16
CA ASP A 410 5.83 -19.72 -27.34
C ASP A 410 6.59 -19.47 -26.04
N LEU A 411 6.04 -18.62 -25.16
CA LEU A 411 6.54 -18.36 -23.83
C LEU A 411 5.39 -18.02 -22.86
N VAL A 412 5.40 -18.64 -21.69
CA VAL A 412 4.59 -18.20 -20.54
C VAL A 412 5.49 -17.43 -19.58
N ILE A 413 5.10 -16.23 -19.16
CA ILE A 413 5.83 -15.45 -18.15
C ILE A 413 4.96 -15.36 -16.90
N ILE A 414 5.45 -15.86 -15.78
CA ILE A 414 4.77 -15.72 -14.49
C ILE A 414 5.20 -14.38 -13.89
N THR A 415 4.28 -13.41 -13.90
CA THR A 415 4.46 -12.06 -13.37
C THR A 415 3.88 -11.91 -11.96
N THR A 416 2.87 -12.71 -11.62
CA THR A 416 2.27 -12.76 -10.27
C THR A 416 1.97 -14.19 -9.84
N ASP A 417 2.39 -14.56 -8.64
CA ASP A 417 2.39 -15.91 -8.09
C ASP A 417 1.05 -16.28 -7.39
N HIS A 418 -0.07 -16.06 -8.09
CA HIS A 418 -1.40 -16.38 -7.59
C HIS A 418 -1.53 -17.83 -7.13
N SER A 419 -2.24 -18.05 -6.02
CA SER A 419 -2.46 -19.40 -5.48
C SER A 419 -3.41 -20.23 -6.33
N ALA A 420 -4.21 -19.60 -7.19
CA ALA A 420 -5.22 -20.26 -7.99
C ALA A 420 -4.66 -20.95 -9.26
N PHE A 421 -3.41 -20.69 -9.64
CA PHE A 421 -2.78 -21.37 -10.77
C PHE A 421 -2.28 -22.76 -10.38
N ASP A 422 -2.50 -23.75 -11.25
CA ASP A 422 -1.80 -25.03 -11.19
C ASP A 422 -0.48 -24.92 -11.98
N TYR A 423 0.61 -24.67 -11.25
CA TYR A 423 1.93 -24.50 -11.85
C TYR A 423 2.51 -25.79 -12.44
N GLN A 424 2.10 -26.97 -11.94
CA GLN A 424 2.54 -28.24 -12.53
C GLN A 424 1.82 -28.49 -13.85
N GLU A 425 0.50 -28.24 -13.92
CA GLU A 425 -0.24 -28.30 -15.18
C GLU A 425 0.35 -27.32 -16.21
N MET A 426 0.70 -26.10 -15.79
CA MET A 426 1.37 -25.12 -16.64
C MET A 426 2.71 -25.67 -17.16
N ALA A 427 3.53 -26.26 -16.28
CA ALA A 427 4.81 -26.88 -16.64
C ALA A 427 4.66 -28.06 -17.60
N ASP A 428 3.62 -28.88 -17.44
CA ASP A 428 3.36 -30.05 -18.28
C ASP A 428 2.96 -29.69 -19.72
N HIS A 429 2.37 -28.50 -19.93
CA HIS A 429 1.78 -28.10 -21.22
C HIS A 429 2.49 -26.95 -21.94
N ALA A 430 3.19 -26.07 -21.21
CA ALA A 430 3.89 -24.93 -21.81
C ALA A 430 5.15 -25.38 -22.57
N LYS A 431 5.46 -24.71 -23.69
CA LYS A 431 6.74 -24.94 -24.39
C LYS A 431 7.93 -24.44 -23.58
N LEU A 432 7.76 -23.28 -22.95
CA LEU A 432 8.78 -22.57 -22.18
C LEU A 432 8.09 -21.68 -21.13
N ILE A 433 8.63 -21.68 -19.91
CA ILE A 433 8.17 -20.85 -18.80
C ILE A 433 9.32 -19.97 -18.34
N PHE A 434 9.06 -18.67 -18.22
CA PHE A 434 9.92 -17.74 -17.51
C PHE A 434 9.23 -17.30 -16.20
N ASP A 435 9.70 -17.86 -15.10
CA ASP A 435 9.17 -17.60 -13.78
C ASP A 435 9.94 -16.46 -13.08
N THR A 436 9.29 -15.30 -12.93
CA THR A 436 9.89 -14.13 -12.28
C THR A 436 9.66 -14.09 -10.77
N ARG A 437 8.90 -15.03 -10.22
CA ARG A 437 8.46 -15.05 -8.82
C ARG A 437 8.90 -16.31 -8.06
N ASN A 438 9.53 -17.27 -8.75
CA ASN A 438 9.81 -18.61 -8.22
C ASN A 438 8.53 -19.31 -7.73
N ALA A 439 7.43 -19.08 -8.43
CA ALA A 439 6.12 -19.69 -8.20
C ALA A 439 6.10 -21.19 -8.55
N THR A 440 6.94 -21.63 -9.48
CA THR A 440 7.07 -23.03 -9.89
C THR A 440 8.01 -23.84 -8.99
N ALA A 441 8.35 -23.32 -7.80
CA ALA A 441 9.22 -24.03 -6.86
C ALA A 441 8.61 -25.40 -6.49
N GLY A 442 9.37 -26.47 -6.73
CA GLY A 442 8.91 -27.85 -6.51
C GLY A 442 8.18 -28.49 -7.69
N CYS A 443 7.92 -27.75 -8.77
CA CYS A 443 7.41 -28.33 -10.02
C CYS A 443 8.51 -29.09 -10.78
N HIS A 444 8.10 -30.02 -11.63
CA HIS A 444 8.98 -30.77 -12.50
C HIS A 444 8.77 -30.35 -13.97
N GLY A 445 9.85 -29.95 -14.65
CA GLY A 445 9.80 -29.58 -16.06
C GLY A 445 11.14 -29.01 -16.54
N GLY A 446 11.68 -29.52 -17.65
CA GLY A 446 12.93 -29.02 -18.25
C GLY A 446 12.77 -27.70 -19.03
N ASN A 447 11.54 -27.22 -19.13
CA ASN A 447 11.08 -26.01 -19.80
C ASN A 447 10.95 -24.80 -18.86
N ILE A 448 11.29 -24.94 -17.57
CA ILE A 448 11.17 -23.88 -16.58
C ILE A 448 12.50 -23.13 -16.45
N VAL A 449 12.45 -21.82 -16.62
CA VAL A 449 13.55 -20.91 -16.29
C VAL A 449 13.08 -19.95 -15.21
N VAL A 450 13.73 -19.98 -14.04
CA VAL A 450 13.43 -19.05 -12.96
C VAL A 450 14.43 -17.88 -13.01
N MET A 451 13.92 -16.65 -12.89
CA MET A 451 14.77 -15.45 -12.81
C MET A 451 15.75 -15.57 -11.64
N GLY A 452 17.03 -15.29 -11.87
CA GLY A 452 18.05 -15.41 -10.84
C GLY A 452 18.61 -16.82 -10.62
N GLN A 453 18.15 -17.83 -11.36
CA GLN A 453 18.80 -19.13 -11.41
C GLN A 453 19.92 -19.14 -12.46
N PRO A 454 21.06 -19.80 -12.17
CA PRO A 454 22.16 -19.86 -13.10
C PRO A 454 21.76 -20.64 -14.35
N ILE A 455 22.15 -20.12 -15.51
CA ILE A 455 22.03 -20.86 -16.76
C ILE A 455 23.01 -22.04 -16.67
N HIS A 456 22.50 -23.27 -16.64
CA HIS A 456 23.34 -24.44 -16.87
C HIS A 456 23.90 -24.35 -18.30
N ARG A 457 25.05 -23.68 -18.46
CA ARG A 457 25.86 -23.83 -19.65
C ARG A 457 26.27 -25.30 -19.67
N VAL A 458 25.67 -26.07 -20.57
CA VAL A 458 26.20 -27.38 -20.93
C VAL A 458 27.66 -27.14 -21.30
N LYS A 459 28.58 -27.52 -20.42
CA LYS A 459 30.01 -27.51 -20.73
C LYS A 459 30.20 -28.52 -21.86
N THR A 460 30.26 -28.03 -23.08
CA THR A 460 30.74 -28.82 -24.21
C THR A 460 32.20 -29.16 -23.96
N GLY A 461 32.45 -30.39 -23.51
CA GLY A 461 33.70 -31.12 -23.68
C GLY A 461 34.94 -30.54 -23.01
N GLU A 462 35.16 -30.87 -21.74
CA GLU A 462 36.52 -31.07 -21.22
C GLU A 462 36.57 -32.43 -20.55
N THR A 463 36.96 -33.43 -21.33
CA THR A 463 37.52 -34.68 -20.81
C THR A 463 38.82 -34.31 -20.09
N TYR A 464 38.78 -34.24 -18.76
CA TYR A 464 40.00 -34.35 -17.98
C TYR A 464 40.54 -35.76 -18.18
N GLY A 465 41.58 -35.86 -19.01
CA GLY A 465 42.38 -37.07 -19.14
C GLY A 465 43.04 -37.39 -17.81
N GLU A 466 43.03 -38.67 -17.48
CA GLU A 466 43.83 -39.26 -16.42
C GLU A 466 45.32 -38.97 -16.67
N SER A 467 45.99 -38.40 -15.66
CA SER A 467 47.41 -38.62 -15.39
C SER A 467 47.70 -38.33 -13.92
#